data_AF-A0A949B3I1-F1
#
_entry.id   AF-A0A949B3I1-F1
#
_cell.length_a   1.000
_cell.length_b   1.000
_cell.length_c   1.000
_cell.angle_alpha   90.00
_cell.angle_beta   90.00
_cell.angle_gamma   90.00
#
_symmetry.space_group_name_H-M   'P 1'
#
loop_
_entity.id
_entity.type
_entity.pdbx_description
1 polymer ?
#
loop_
_entity_poly.entity_id
_entity_poly.type
_entity_poly.pdbx_seq_one_letter_code
_entity_poly.pdbx_strand_id
1 'polypeptide(L)' 'SQGIYTAGFLGSDEGKLVNLVDLALVANTESTPRIQETHIMAGHILCHLVDYILFQRHLSDE' A
#
# COMPACT_ATOMS: atom_id res chain seq x y z
N SER A 1 -10.72 17.24 -10.09
CA SER A 1 -9.91 16.49 -9.09
C SER A 1 -8.85 17.45 -8.53
N GLN A 2 -8.28 17.16 -7.34
CA GLN A 2 -7.34 18.06 -6.65
C GLN A 2 -5.85 17.81 -6.94
N GLY A 3 -5.51 16.93 -7.90
CA GLY A 3 -4.10 16.61 -8.23
C GLY A 3 -3.35 15.81 -7.15
N ILE A 4 -4.07 15.16 -6.25
CA ILE A 4 -3.50 14.33 -5.18
C ILE A 4 -3.22 12.93 -5.72
N TYR A 5 -2.01 12.42 -5.49
CA TYR A 5 -1.66 11.03 -5.79
C TYR A 5 -2.41 10.07 -4.87
N THR A 6 -2.96 9.01 -5.45
CA THR A 6 -3.83 8.05 -4.77
C THR A 6 -3.26 6.64 -4.84
N ALA A 7 -3.05 6.04 -3.68
CA ALA A 7 -2.72 4.63 -3.55
C ALA A 7 -3.89 3.90 -2.88
N GLY A 8 -4.52 2.97 -3.59
CA GLY A 8 -5.64 2.17 -3.10
C GLY A 8 -5.18 0.81 -2.57
N PHE A 9 -5.80 0.35 -1.49
CA PHE A 9 -5.67 -1.02 -0.99
C PHE A 9 -6.90 -1.80 -1.44
N LEU A 10 -6.70 -2.81 -2.29
CA LEU A 10 -7.78 -3.55 -2.98
C LEU A 10 -7.69 -5.04 -2.67
N GLY A 11 -8.82 -5.74 -2.79
CA GLY A 11 -8.87 -7.21 -2.73
C GLY A 11 -8.62 -7.88 -4.09
N SER A 12 -9.14 -7.27 -5.15
CA SER A 12 -9.12 -7.73 -6.54
C SER A 12 -8.89 -6.55 -7.50
N ASP A 13 -8.40 -6.85 -8.70
CA ASP A 13 -8.18 -5.92 -9.81
C ASP A 13 -9.42 -5.72 -10.71
N GLU A 14 -10.53 -6.42 -10.45
CA GLU A 14 -11.78 -6.30 -11.23
C GLU A 14 -12.71 -5.18 -10.72
N GLY A 15 -12.40 -4.58 -9.57
CA GLY A 15 -13.24 -3.58 -8.91
C GLY A 15 -13.16 -2.18 -9.53
N LYS A 16 -14.22 -1.38 -9.38
CA LYS A 16 -14.27 0.01 -9.90
C LYS A 16 -13.12 0.90 -9.44
N LEU A 17 -12.59 0.65 -8.24
CA LEU A 17 -11.53 1.47 -7.63
C LEU A 17 -10.19 1.36 -8.38
N VAL A 18 -9.91 0.25 -9.07
CA VAL A 18 -8.63 0.03 -9.77
C VAL A 18 -8.36 1.12 -10.82
N ASN A 19 -9.42 1.62 -11.45
CA ASN A 19 -9.35 2.64 -12.51
C ASN A 19 -9.39 4.07 -11.97
N LEU A 20 -9.51 4.24 -10.64
CA LEU A 20 -9.65 5.53 -9.99
C LEU A 20 -8.42 5.90 -9.15
N VAL A 21 -7.46 4.98 -9.01
CA VAL A 21 -6.25 5.18 -8.22
C VAL A 21 -5.01 5.19 -9.10
N ASP A 22 -3.99 5.95 -8.71
CA ASP A 22 -2.71 5.99 -9.41
C ASP A 22 -1.87 4.72 -9.15
N LEU A 23 -2.04 4.12 -7.97
CA LEU A 23 -1.43 2.85 -7.58
C LEU A 23 -2.45 1.93 -6.91
N ALA A 24 -2.56 0.69 -7.41
CA ALA A 24 -3.39 -0.35 -6.83
C ALA A 24 -2.53 -1.40 -6.10
N LEU A 25 -2.71 -1.52 -4.78
CA LEU A 25 -2.14 -2.58 -3.95
C LEU A 25 -3.17 -3.70 -3.78
N VAL A 26 -3.07 -4.73 -4.62
CA VAL A 26 -4.07 -5.81 -4.71
C VAL A 26 -3.64 -7.02 -3.86
N ALA A 27 -4.47 -7.43 -2.89
CA ALA A 27 -4.22 -8.59 -2.04
C ALA A 27 -4.37 -9.94 -2.78
N ASN A 28 -5.06 -9.95 -3.92
CA ASN A 28 -5.25 -11.08 -4.83
C ASN A 28 -5.91 -12.31 -4.16
N THR A 29 -7.03 -12.08 -3.47
CA THR A 29 -7.84 -13.11 -2.84
C THR A 29 -9.27 -12.65 -2.65
N GLU A 30 -10.24 -13.55 -2.78
CA GLU A 30 -11.67 -13.27 -2.55
C GLU A 30 -12.07 -13.33 -1.07
N SER A 31 -11.15 -13.73 -0.18
CA SER A 31 -11.42 -13.83 1.25
C SER A 31 -11.23 -12.49 1.93
N THR A 32 -12.31 -11.77 2.23
CA THR A 32 -12.27 -10.48 2.94
C THR A 32 -11.39 -10.48 4.19
N PRO A 33 -11.40 -11.50 5.08
CA PRO A 33 -10.46 -11.55 6.21
C PRO A 33 -8.99 -11.54 5.77
N ARG A 34 -8.64 -12.31 4.73
CA ARG A 34 -7.26 -12.36 4.20
C ARG A 34 -6.86 -11.07 3.50
N ILE A 35 -7.80 -10.42 2.82
CA ILE A 35 -7.61 -9.07 2.25
C ILE A 35 -7.22 -8.11 3.39
N GLN A 36 -7.98 -8.09 4.48
CA GLN A 36 -7.71 -7.20 5.62
C GLN A 36 -6.38 -7.50 6.31
N GLU A 37 -6.04 -8.77 6.54
CA GLU A 37 -4.73 -9.16 7.07
C GLU A 37 -3.58 -8.66 6.18
N THR A 38 -3.72 -8.80 4.87
CA THR A 38 -2.73 -8.32 3.88
C THR A 38 -2.61 -6.79 3.93
N HIS A 39 -3.74 -6.08 4.03
CA HIS A 39 -3.75 -4.61 4.10
C HIS A 39 -3.09 -4.10 5.39
N ILE A 40 -3.32 -4.76 6.53
CA ILE A 40 -2.67 -4.42 7.80
C ILE A 40 -1.15 -4.61 7.67
N MET A 41 -0.71 -5.75 7.12
CA MET A 41 0.73 -6.00 6.93
C MET A 41 1.38 -5.00 5.97
N ALA A 42 0.73 -4.72 4.83
CA ALA A 42 1.23 -3.74 3.87
C ALA A 42 1.30 -2.32 4.47
N GLY A 43 0.32 -1.93 5.30
CA GLY A 43 0.36 -0.67 6.05
C GLY A 43 1.55 -0.59 7.00
N HIS A 44 1.83 -1.66 7.74
CA HIS A 44 3.01 -1.73 8.61
C HIS A 44 4.34 -1.69 7.84
N ILE A 45 4.43 -2.38 6.71
CA ILE A 45 5.60 -2.31 5.82
C ILE A 45 5.78 -0.88 5.31
N LEU A 46 4.71 -0.19 4.92
CA LEU A 46 4.77 1.19 4.45
C LEU A 46 5.29 2.14 5.55
N CYS A 47 4.77 2.05 6.78
CA CYS A 47 5.29 2.83 7.90
C CYS A 47 6.78 2.55 8.14
N HIS A 48 7.17 1.26 8.14
CA HIS A 48 8.57 0.89 8.32
C HIS A 48 9.48 1.43 7.21
N LEU A 49 9.06 1.34 5.94
CA LEU A 49 9.84 1.84 4.80
C LEU A 49 9.96 3.35 4.83
N VAL A 50 8.90 4.08 5.19
CA VAL A 50 8.94 5.54 5.36
C VAL A 50 9.97 5.90 6.42
N ASP A 51 9.91 5.26 7.60
CA ASP A 51 10.85 5.53 8.68
C ASP A 51 12.29 5.17 8.29
N TYR A 52 12.47 4.01 7.66
CA TYR A 52 13.76 3.53 7.22
C TYR A 52 14.39 4.50 6.20
N ILE A 53 13.66 4.85 5.15
CA ILE A 53 14.17 5.70 4.06
C ILE A 53 14.48 7.11 4.54
N LEU A 54 13.58 7.71 5.34
CA LEU A 54 13.71 9.11 5.74
C LEU A 54 14.64 9.32 6.94
N PHE A 55 14.70 8.36 7.88
CA PHE A 55 15.36 8.58 9.17
C PHE A 55 16.49 7.60 9.51
N GLN A 56 16.60 6.44 8.83
CA GLN A 56 17.59 5.41 9.20
C GLN A 56 18.62 5.11 8.12
N ARG A 57 18.25 5.15 6.83
CA ARG A 57 19.09 4.66 5.73
C ARG A 57 20.44 5.36 5.62
N HIS A 58 20.49 6.66 5.94
CA HIS A 58 21.75 7.42 5.90
C HIS A 58 22.69 7.13 7.08
N LEU A 59 22.20 6.46 8.15
CA LEU A 59 23.03 6.03 9.28
C LEU A 59 23.71 4.68 9.02
N SER A 60 23.26 3.92 8.02
CA SER A 60 23.86 2.63 7.64
C SER A 60 24.92 2.73 6.54
N ASP A 61 25.09 3.93 5.96
CA ASP A 61 26.04 4.20 4.88
C ASP A 61 27.34 4.88 5.36
N GLU A 62 27.51 5.08 6.69
CA GLU A 62 28.77 5.41 7.38
C GLU A 62 29.37 4.16 8.07
#